data_AF-A0A7Y8K147-F1
#
_entry.id   AF-A0A7Y8K147-F1
#
_cell.length_a   1.000
_cell.length_b   1.000
_cell.length_c   1.000
_cell.angle_alpha   90.00
_cell.angle_beta   90.00
_cell.angle_gamma   90.00
#
_symmetry.space_group_name_H-M   'P 1'
#
loop_
_entity.id
_entity.type
_entity.pdbx_description
1 polymer ?
#
loop_
_entity_poly.entity_id
_entity_poly.type
_entity_poly.pdbx_seq_one_letter_code
_entity_poly.pdbx_strand_id
1 'polypeptide(L)'
;MNTATTTTAVDRKTMDDLAVGLCALTVIGVSATAATPFWPSAWGQAPSIGVVVLAAGLAVFLVLHTLYWWRSLDEAAKEAHKWAWWWGGNLGFIVGGAAVVIAALNGVHLLPARVPHTDAALIAAGLIAALAAQAVGYTLAWCGWWVARR
;
A
#
# COMPACT_ATOMS: atom_id res chain seq x y z
N MET A 1 -18.41 10.89 -32.28
CA MET A 1 -18.42 9.91 -31.18
C MET A 1 -16.96 9.59 -30.90
N ASN A 2 -16.41 10.22 -29.87
CA ASN A 2 -15.06 10.80 -29.91
C ASN A 2 -14.04 9.86 -29.27
N THR A 3 -12.81 9.85 -29.76
CA THR A 3 -11.69 9.03 -29.28
C THR A 3 -11.52 9.00 -27.75
N ALA A 4 -11.81 10.11 -27.06
CA ALA A 4 -11.77 10.20 -25.59
C ALA A 4 -12.79 9.28 -24.88
N THR A 5 -14.00 9.14 -25.42
CA THR A 5 -15.03 8.21 -24.90
C THR A 5 -14.62 6.75 -25.09
N THR A 6 -13.86 6.44 -26.15
CA THR A 6 -13.34 5.10 -26.39
C THR A 6 -12.21 4.75 -25.41
N THR A 7 -11.27 5.66 -25.17
CA THR A 7 -10.15 5.44 -24.24
C THR A 7 -10.61 5.20 -22.80
N THR A 8 -11.57 5.99 -22.32
CA THR A 8 -12.12 5.85 -20.96
C THR A 8 -12.85 4.52 -20.75
N ALA A 9 -13.55 4.04 -21.78
CA ALA A 9 -14.21 2.73 -21.73
C ALA A 9 -13.20 1.57 -21.70
N VAL A 10 -12.10 1.68 -22.44
CA VAL A 10 -11.03 0.66 -22.45
C VAL A 10 -10.34 0.60 -21.09
N ASP A 11 -9.93 1.73 -20.53
CA ASP A 11 -9.24 1.77 -19.23
C ASP A 11 -10.12 1.17 -18.10
N ARG A 12 -11.42 1.47 -18.12
CA ARG A 12 -12.38 0.89 -17.16
C ARG A 12 -12.45 -0.64 -17.28
N LYS A 13 -12.60 -1.16 -18.49
CA LYS A 13 -12.62 -2.60 -18.73
C LYS A 13 -11.32 -3.25 -18.23
N THR A 14 -10.17 -2.63 -18.50
CA THR A 14 -8.88 -3.13 -18.02
C THR A 14 -8.81 -3.18 -16.48
N MET A 15 -9.35 -2.18 -15.78
CA MET A 15 -9.41 -2.22 -14.30
C MET A 15 -10.29 -3.35 -13.77
N ASP A 16 -11.44 -3.60 -14.41
CA ASP A 16 -12.33 -4.72 -14.04
C ASP A 16 -11.64 -6.07 -14.27
N ASP A 17 -10.97 -6.24 -15.41
CA ASP A 17 -10.19 -7.45 -15.73
C ASP A 17 -9.04 -7.67 -14.72
N LEU A 18 -8.36 -6.59 -14.29
CA LEU A 18 -7.33 -6.65 -13.26
C LEU A 18 -7.89 -7.13 -11.91
N ALA A 19 -9.08 -6.65 -11.52
CA ALA A 19 -9.72 -7.06 -10.26
C ALA A 19 -10.09 -8.56 -10.29
N VAL A 20 -10.64 -9.04 -11.40
CA VAL A 20 -10.91 -10.48 -11.61
C VAL A 20 -9.62 -11.29 -11.56
N GLY A 21 -8.55 -10.80 -12.20
CA GLY A 21 -7.23 -11.41 -12.17
C GLY A 21 -6.67 -11.54 -10.75
N LEU A 22 -6.82 -10.50 -9.92
CA LEU A 22 -6.41 -10.54 -8.52
C LEU A 22 -7.21 -11.58 -7.72
N CYS A 23 -8.53 -11.66 -7.92
CA CYS A 23 -9.35 -12.69 -7.27
C CYS A 23 -8.87 -14.10 -7.63
N ALA A 24 -8.62 -14.38 -8.91
CA ALA A 24 -8.08 -15.68 -9.33
C ALA A 24 -6.70 -15.96 -8.70
N LEU A 25 -5.84 -14.94 -8.65
CA LEU A 25 -4.51 -15.04 -8.06
C LEU A 25 -4.55 -15.29 -6.54
N THR A 26 -5.51 -14.72 -5.81
CA THR A 26 -5.70 -15.03 -4.39
C THR A 26 -6.07 -16.50 -4.17
N VAL A 27 -6.91 -17.07 -5.03
CA VAL A 27 -7.27 -18.50 -4.98
C VAL A 27 -6.04 -19.38 -5.21
N ILE A 28 -5.23 -19.08 -6.23
CA ILE A 28 -3.99 -19.81 -6.52
C ILE A 28 -2.98 -19.66 -5.38
N GLY A 29 -2.84 -18.44 -4.86
CA GLY A 29 -1.90 -18.11 -3.79
C GLY A 29 -2.15 -18.86 -2.49
N VAL A 30 -3.42 -19.01 -2.13
CA VAL A 30 -3.85 -19.72 -0.91
C VAL A 30 -3.81 -21.25 -1.10
N SER A 31 -4.02 -21.74 -2.32
CA SER A 31 -4.11 -23.19 -2.60
C SER A 31 -2.76 -23.86 -2.90
N ALA A 32 -1.79 -23.14 -3.45
CA ALA A 32 -0.49 -23.70 -3.82
C ALA A 32 0.52 -23.69 -2.65
N THR A 33 0.64 -24.83 -1.96
CA THR A 33 1.50 -24.98 -0.76
C THR A 33 2.89 -25.55 -1.04
N ALA A 34 3.24 -25.85 -2.30
CA ALA A 34 4.53 -26.43 -2.66
C ALA A 34 5.71 -25.52 -2.26
N ALA A 35 6.84 -26.14 -1.91
CA ALA A 35 8.07 -25.43 -1.55
C ALA A 35 8.64 -24.63 -2.74
N THR A 36 9.28 -23.50 -2.45
CA THR A 36 9.99 -22.70 -3.47
C THR A 36 11.40 -23.26 -3.68
N PRO A 37 11.68 -23.93 -4.82
CA PRO A 37 12.92 -24.71 -4.99
C PRO A 37 14.19 -23.83 -5.12
N PHE A 38 14.02 -22.54 -5.33
CA PHE A 38 15.11 -21.57 -5.55
C PHE A 38 15.35 -20.65 -4.33
N TRP A 39 14.70 -20.90 -3.19
CA TRP A 39 14.86 -20.04 -2.01
C TRP A 39 16.24 -20.21 -1.36
N PRO A 40 17.03 -19.14 -1.16
CA PRO A 40 18.32 -19.24 -0.49
C PRO A 40 18.15 -19.66 0.97
N SER A 41 18.82 -20.75 1.39
CA SER A 41 18.77 -21.24 2.77
C SER A 41 19.28 -20.22 3.80
N ALA A 42 20.17 -19.32 3.39
CA ALA A 42 20.67 -18.22 4.20
C ALA A 42 19.58 -17.20 4.60
N TRP A 43 18.44 -17.15 3.90
CA TRP A 43 17.35 -16.21 4.16
C TRP A 43 16.24 -16.80 5.05
N GLY A 44 16.49 -17.98 5.62
CA GLY A 44 15.55 -18.66 6.50
C GLY A 44 14.57 -19.56 5.74
N GLN A 45 13.41 -19.81 6.34
CA GLN A 45 12.42 -20.72 5.78
C GLN A 45 11.83 -20.18 4.47
N ALA A 46 11.77 -21.06 3.48
CA ALA A 46 11.24 -20.77 2.17
C ALA A 46 9.71 -20.54 2.22
N PRO A 47 9.18 -19.43 1.69
CA PRO A 47 7.74 -19.26 1.53
C PRO A 47 7.19 -20.27 0.52
N SER A 48 5.90 -20.58 0.58
CA SER A 48 5.28 -21.43 -0.45
C SER A 48 5.28 -20.73 -1.81
N ILE A 49 5.27 -21.52 -2.88
CA ILE A 49 5.20 -20.99 -4.24
C ILE A 49 3.92 -20.17 -4.46
N GLY A 50 2.81 -20.55 -3.81
CA GLY A 50 1.57 -19.78 -3.82
C GLY A 50 1.74 -18.39 -3.23
N VAL A 51 2.44 -18.24 -2.11
CA VAL A 51 2.72 -16.93 -1.50
C VAL A 51 3.57 -16.07 -2.43
N VAL A 52 4.58 -16.64 -3.10
CA VAL A 52 5.42 -15.89 -4.05
C VAL A 52 4.61 -15.43 -5.26
N VAL A 53 3.80 -16.30 -5.85
CA VAL A 53 2.93 -15.97 -6.98
C VAL A 53 1.90 -14.91 -6.59
N LEU A 54 1.32 -15.03 -5.39
CA LEU A 54 0.38 -14.05 -4.85
C LEU A 54 1.03 -12.68 -4.65
N ALA A 55 2.20 -12.64 -4.03
CA ALA A 55 2.92 -11.40 -3.79
C ALA A 55 3.32 -10.73 -5.12
N ALA A 56 3.84 -11.50 -6.08
CA ALA A 56 4.21 -10.99 -7.39
C ALA A 56 3.00 -10.47 -8.18
N GLY A 57 1.90 -11.23 -8.22
CA GLY A 57 0.70 -10.81 -8.91
C GLY A 57 0.00 -9.63 -8.23
N LEU A 58 0.01 -9.55 -6.89
CA LEU A 58 -0.47 -8.38 -6.17
C LEU A 58 0.39 -7.14 -6.49
N ALA A 59 1.71 -7.28 -6.58
CA ALA A 59 2.59 -6.19 -6.97
C ALA A 59 2.29 -5.69 -8.40
N VAL A 60 2.14 -6.60 -9.36
CA VAL A 60 1.77 -6.25 -10.75
C VAL A 60 0.39 -5.59 -10.78
N PHE A 61 -0.60 -6.14 -10.07
CA PHE A 61 -1.94 -5.56 -9.96
C PHE A 61 -1.87 -4.13 -9.43
N LEU A 62 -1.17 -3.89 -8.31
CA LEU A 62 -1.05 -2.57 -7.70
C LEU A 62 -0.40 -1.56 -8.66
N VAL A 63 0.66 -1.95 -9.37
CA VAL A 63 1.32 -1.09 -10.36
C VAL A 63 0.36 -0.74 -11.49
N LEU A 64 -0.24 -1.74 -12.14
CA LEU A 64 -1.12 -1.50 -13.29
C LEU A 64 -2.37 -0.72 -12.89
N HIS A 65 -3.03 -1.13 -11.81
CA HIS A 65 -4.21 -0.42 -11.29
C HIS A 65 -3.87 1.04 -11.00
N THR A 66 -2.76 1.31 -10.31
CA THR A 66 -2.37 2.69 -9.99
C THR A 66 -2.09 3.50 -11.25
N LEU A 67 -1.43 2.92 -12.26
CA LEU A 67 -1.14 3.59 -13.53
C LEU A 67 -2.42 3.96 -14.30
N TYR A 68 -3.35 3.02 -14.45
CA TYR A 68 -4.61 3.28 -15.17
C TYR A 68 -5.49 4.27 -14.41
N TRP A 69 -5.60 4.10 -13.09
CA TRP A 69 -6.31 5.04 -12.24
C TRP A 69 -5.72 6.45 -12.33
N TRP A 70 -4.40 6.60 -12.24
CA TRP A 70 -3.73 7.89 -12.35
C TRP A 70 -3.97 8.59 -13.69
N ARG A 71 -4.02 7.84 -14.80
CA ARG A 71 -4.29 8.38 -16.13
C ARG A 71 -5.70 8.96 -16.25
N SER A 72 -6.66 8.40 -15.53
CA SER A 72 -8.06 8.85 -15.52
C SER A 72 -8.31 10.12 -14.69
N LEU A 73 -7.38 10.50 -13.82
CA LEU A 73 -7.52 11.69 -12.98
C LEU A 73 -7.35 12.97 -13.80
N ASP A 74 -8.08 14.02 -13.40
CA ASP A 74 -7.85 15.37 -13.88
C ASP A 74 -6.55 15.97 -13.33
N GLU A 75 -6.09 17.08 -13.91
CA GLU A 75 -4.84 17.72 -13.51
C GLU A 75 -4.90 18.33 -12.10
N ALA A 76 -6.07 18.82 -11.66
CA ALA A 76 -6.22 19.38 -10.31
C ALA A 76 -6.07 18.28 -9.24
N ALA A 77 -6.68 17.12 -9.47
CA ALA A 77 -6.56 15.94 -8.63
C ALA A 77 -5.12 15.42 -8.58
N LYS A 78 -4.42 15.34 -9.73
CA LYS A 78 -3.00 14.94 -9.78
C LYS A 78 -2.11 15.88 -8.97
N GLU A 79 -2.31 17.19 -9.08
CA GLU A 79 -1.58 18.17 -8.27
C GLU A 79 -1.90 18.03 -6.78
N ALA A 80 -3.18 17.82 -6.42
CA ALA A 80 -3.58 17.56 -5.04
C ALA A 80 -2.88 16.32 -4.49
N HIS A 81 -2.80 15.22 -5.26
CA HIS A 81 -2.10 13.99 -4.84
C HIS A 81 -0.60 14.23 -4.64
N LYS A 82 0.08 14.92 -5.57
CA LYS A 82 1.52 15.22 -5.45
C LYS A 82 1.82 16.15 -4.27
N TRP A 83 1.02 17.20 -4.10
CA TRP A 83 1.17 18.15 -3.00
C TRP A 83 0.93 17.47 -1.65
N ALA A 84 -0.13 16.69 -1.53
CA ALA A 84 -0.45 15.94 -0.32
C ALA A 84 0.61 14.88 0.00
N TRP A 85 1.18 14.23 -1.02
CA TRP A 85 2.28 13.28 -0.83
C TRP A 85 3.52 13.98 -0.29
N TRP A 86 3.96 15.05 -0.94
CA TRP A 86 5.17 15.76 -0.57
C TRP A 86 5.06 16.37 0.83
N TRP A 87 4.02 17.16 1.08
CA TRP A 87 3.86 17.88 2.34
C TRP A 87 3.22 17.02 3.43
N GLY A 88 2.07 16.43 3.16
CA GLY A 88 1.34 15.65 4.16
C GLY A 88 2.00 14.32 4.48
N GLY A 89 2.26 13.51 3.46
CA GLY A 89 2.78 12.16 3.61
C GLY A 89 4.13 12.11 4.31
N ASN A 90 5.11 12.89 3.83
CA ASN A 90 6.45 12.89 4.43
C ASN A 90 6.46 13.51 5.84
N LEU A 91 5.76 14.64 6.05
CA LEU A 91 5.69 15.24 7.39
C LEU A 91 4.94 14.33 8.36
N GLY A 92 3.86 13.69 7.92
CA GLY A 92 3.13 12.70 8.71
C GLY A 92 4.02 11.54 9.12
N PHE A 93 4.82 11.01 8.19
CA PHE A 93 5.78 9.95 8.47
C PHE A 93 6.85 10.37 9.49
N ILE A 94 7.45 11.56 9.33
CA ILE A 94 8.46 12.09 10.26
C ILE A 94 7.85 12.31 11.65
N VAL A 95 6.72 13.00 11.73
CA VAL A 95 6.05 13.31 13.00
C VAL A 95 5.55 12.05 13.69
N GLY A 96 4.94 11.13 12.95
CA GLY A 96 4.49 9.85 13.51
C GLY A 96 5.64 8.95 13.94
N GLY A 97 6.73 8.90 13.17
CA GLY A 97 7.96 8.22 13.57
C GLY A 97 8.54 8.79 14.86
N ALA A 98 8.63 10.12 14.97
CA ALA A 98 9.05 10.78 16.19
C ALA A 98 8.12 10.47 17.38
N ALA A 99 6.81 10.46 17.16
CA ALA A 99 5.83 10.11 18.19
C ALA A 99 6.00 8.67 18.70
N VAL A 100 6.22 7.70 17.79
CA VAL A 100 6.50 6.30 18.16
C VAL A 100 7.79 6.18 18.96
N VAL A 101 8.86 6.88 18.55
CA VAL A 101 10.14 6.90 19.27
C VAL A 101 9.97 7.49 20.67
N ILE A 102 9.30 8.64 20.78
CA ILE A 102 9.02 9.27 22.08
C ILE A 102 8.21 8.33 22.97
N ALA A 103 7.15 7.69 22.44
CA ALA A 103 6.35 6.73 23.18
C ALA A 103 7.20 5.56 23.70
N ALA A 104 8.07 4.99 22.85
CA ALA A 104 8.98 3.91 23.24
C ALA A 104 9.94 4.34 24.35
N LEU A 105 10.54 5.53 24.24
CA LEU A 105 11.45 6.07 25.25
C LEU A 105 10.75 6.37 26.59
N ASN A 106 9.44 6.58 26.59
CA ASN A 106 8.63 6.80 27.80
C ASN A 106 7.98 5.51 28.32
N GLY A 107 8.39 4.33 27.84
CA GLY A 107 7.89 3.05 28.32
C GLY A 107 6.45 2.72 27.91
N VAL A 108 5.93 3.37 26.87
CA VAL A 108 4.60 3.05 26.33
C VAL A 108 4.64 1.69 25.64
N HIS A 109 3.70 0.82 26.00
CA HIS A 109 3.51 -0.46 25.31
C HIS A 109 2.91 -0.20 23.91
N LEU A 110 3.74 -0.37 22.87
CA LEU A 110 3.34 -0.17 21.47
C LEU A 110 2.45 -1.29 20.93
N LEU A 111 2.48 -2.46 21.55
CA LEU A 111 1.64 -3.60 21.22
C LEU A 111 0.56 -3.80 22.29
N PRO A 112 -0.68 -4.15 21.90
CA PRO A 112 -1.70 -4.56 22.86
C PRO A 112 -1.24 -5.78 23.68
N ALA A 113 -1.63 -5.87 24.95
CA ALA A 113 -1.24 -6.96 25.85
C ALA A 113 -1.58 -8.37 25.33
N ARG A 114 -2.59 -8.49 24.46
CA ARG A 114 -2.99 -9.75 23.81
C ARG A 114 -2.05 -10.22 22.69
N VAL A 115 -1.10 -9.38 22.25
CA VAL A 115 -0.18 -9.68 21.16
C VAL A 115 1.18 -10.10 21.72
N PRO A 116 1.72 -11.27 21.33
CA PRO A 116 3.08 -11.65 21.68
C PRO A 116 4.08 -10.59 21.24
N HIS A 117 4.94 -10.14 22.14
CA HIS A 117 5.96 -9.12 21.88
C HIS A 117 7.19 -9.74 21.21
N THR A 118 6.98 -10.41 20.08
CA THR A 118 8.07 -10.96 19.27
C THR A 118 8.68 -9.87 18.38
N ASP A 119 9.94 -10.05 17.96
CA ASP A 119 10.61 -9.14 17.03
C ASP A 119 9.79 -8.90 15.76
N ALA A 120 9.21 -9.98 15.21
CA ALA A 120 8.34 -9.90 14.04
C ALA A 120 7.07 -9.06 14.29
N ALA A 121 6.45 -9.18 15.47
CA ALA A 121 5.27 -8.39 15.84
C ALA A 121 5.62 -6.90 15.99
N LEU A 122 6.78 -6.58 16.56
CA LEU A 122 7.26 -5.21 16.70
C LEU A 122 7.63 -4.59 15.34
N ILE A 123 8.28 -5.35 14.46
CA ILE A 123 8.57 -4.92 13.07
C ILE A 123 7.26 -4.63 12.32
N ALA A 124 6.29 -5.54 12.40
CA ALA A 124 4.99 -5.37 11.77
C ALA A 124 4.25 -4.15 12.32
N ALA A 125 4.26 -3.95 13.64
CA ALA A 125 3.67 -2.77 14.28
C ALA A 125 4.34 -1.47 13.82
N GLY A 126 5.68 -1.46 13.73
CA GLY A 126 6.45 -0.33 13.20
C GLY A 126 6.07 0.01 11.76
N LEU A 127 6.01 -1.01 10.89
CA LEU A 127 5.59 -0.84 9.49
C LEU A 127 4.18 -0.25 9.39
N ILE A 128 3.23 -0.79 10.15
CA ILE A 128 1.83 -0.32 10.16
C ILE A 128 1.76 1.11 10.69
N ALA A 129 2.47 1.42 11.76
CA ALA A 129 2.50 2.77 12.33
C ALA A 129 3.08 3.79 11.33
N ALA A 130 4.16 3.42 10.62
CA ALA A 130 4.76 4.24 9.57
C ALA A 130 3.76 4.55 8.44
N LEU A 131 3.09 3.52 7.92
CA LEU A 131 2.10 3.67 6.85
C LEU A 131 0.88 4.47 7.32
N ALA A 132 0.41 4.23 8.55
CA ALA A 132 -0.71 4.96 9.14
C ALA A 132 -0.37 6.43 9.34
N ALA A 133 0.81 6.74 9.87
CA ALA A 133 1.26 8.12 10.06
C ALA A 133 1.38 8.89 8.74
N GLN A 134 1.96 8.24 7.72
CA GLN A 134 2.02 8.80 6.37
C GLN A 134 0.62 9.02 5.80
N ALA A 135 -0.29 8.04 5.92
CA ALA A 135 -1.66 8.14 5.43
C ALA A 135 -2.43 9.28 6.12
N VAL A 136 -2.31 9.43 7.44
CA VAL A 136 -2.96 10.52 8.19
C VAL A 136 -2.45 11.88 7.73
N GLY A 137 -1.13 12.07 7.68
CA GLY A 137 -0.54 13.33 7.22
C GLY A 137 -0.94 13.64 5.78
N TYR A 138 -0.90 12.63 4.92
CA TYR A 138 -1.35 12.72 3.53
C TYR A 138 -2.81 13.19 3.43
N THR A 139 -3.73 12.55 4.15
CA THR A 139 -5.17 12.89 4.12
C THR A 139 -5.42 14.31 4.60
N LEU A 140 -4.74 14.74 5.68
CA LEU A 140 -4.87 16.10 6.20
C LEU A 140 -4.43 17.15 5.17
N ALA A 141 -3.28 16.93 4.54
CA ALA A 141 -2.78 17.81 3.49
C ALA A 141 -3.71 17.82 2.27
N TRP A 142 -4.16 16.65 1.82
CA TRP A 142 -5.10 16.54 0.71
C TRP A 142 -6.39 17.33 0.97
N CYS A 143 -7.00 17.16 2.15
CA CYS A 143 -8.18 17.94 2.57
C CYS A 143 -7.89 19.44 2.61
N GLY A 144 -6.74 19.84 3.17
CA GLY A 144 -6.31 21.24 3.23
C GLY A 144 -6.12 21.87 1.85
N TRP A 145 -5.60 21.12 0.88
CA TRP A 145 -5.41 21.58 -0.49
C TRP A 145 -6.73 22.00 -1.13
N TRP A 146 -7.78 21.20 -0.94
CA TRP A 146 -9.13 21.50 -1.44
C TRP A 146 -9.75 22.68 -0.70
N VAL A 147 -9.70 22.70 0.64
CA VAL A 147 -10.27 23.79 1.43
C VAL A 147 -9.65 25.15 1.06
N ALA A 148 -8.35 25.20 0.83
CA ALA A 148 -7.65 26.42 0.43
C ALA A 148 -7.95 26.90 -1.00
N ARG A 149 -8.58 26.06 -1.84
CA ARG A 149 -8.84 26.32 -3.26
C ARG A 149 -10.33 26.18 -3.62
N ARG A 150 -11.19 26.23 -2.61
CA ARG A 150 -12.64 26.49 -2.77
C ARG A 150 -12.85 27.99 -2.96
#